data_AF-A0A2P0QLK6-F1
#
_entry.id   AF-A0A2P0QLK6-F1
#
_cell.length_a   1.000
_cell.length_b   1.000
_cell.length_c   1.000
_cell.angle_alpha   90.00
_cell.angle_beta   90.00
_cell.angle_gamma   90.00
#
_symmetry.space_group_name_H-M   'P 1'
#
loop_
_entity.id
_entity.type
_entity.pdbx_description
1 polymer ?
#
loop_
_entity_poly.entity_id
_entity_poly.type
_entity_poly.pdbx_seq_one_letter_code
_entity_poly.pdbx_strand_id
1 'polypeptide(L)'
;PMTCCGCFECIALMLPEVNGIMVVNREFKGVTPSGMTFSTLAGTIGGGAQTPGFAGISKNYILSDRFLQGDGGIERLVWLPAQVKDELKARLVPILIQKGLTDLFDKIADETNATTIEELTVFLQKVNHPALAMKPLV
;
A
#
# COMPACT_ATOMS: atom_id res chain seq x y z
N PRO A 1 -1.11 13.43 9.96
CA PRO A 1 -0.50 12.09 10.11
C PRO A 1 -0.10 11.85 11.59
N MET A 2 -0.06 10.59 12.05
CA MET A 2 0.23 10.22 13.45
C MET A 2 1.73 9.93 13.65
N THR A 3 2.27 10.23 14.83
CA THR A 3 3.69 10.02 15.17
C THR A 3 4.00 8.53 15.32
N CYS A 4 5.12 8.06 14.74
CA CYS A 4 5.47 6.64 14.67
C CYS A 4 6.46 6.25 15.77
N CYS A 5 6.02 5.46 16.77
CA CYS A 5 6.86 4.97 17.88
C CYS A 5 7.71 3.71 17.54
N GLY A 6 7.89 3.37 16.26
CA GLY A 6 8.76 2.24 15.84
C GLY A 6 8.18 0.83 16.01
N CYS A 7 6.96 0.69 16.55
CA CYS A 7 6.25 -0.58 16.72
C CYS A 7 5.22 -0.88 15.60
N PHE A 8 5.31 -0.20 14.45
CA PHE A 8 4.39 -0.45 13.35
C PHE A 8 4.68 -1.82 12.69
N GLU A 9 3.61 -2.53 12.34
CA GLU A 9 3.70 -3.81 11.63
C GLU A 9 3.97 -3.60 10.14
N CYS A 10 3.50 -2.48 9.60
CA CYS A 10 3.65 -2.12 8.20
C CYS A 10 3.97 -0.63 8.00
N ILE A 11 4.50 -0.30 6.84
CA ILE A 11 4.70 1.06 6.35
C ILE A 11 3.83 1.24 5.11
N ALA A 12 2.94 2.23 5.14
CA ALA A 12 2.27 2.76 3.96
C ALA A 12 3.14 3.90 3.38
N LEU A 13 3.42 3.83 2.09
CA LEU A 13 4.19 4.82 1.34
C LEU A 13 3.42 5.23 0.08
N MET A 14 3.22 6.54 -0.07
CA MET A 14 2.69 7.15 -1.28
C MET A 14 3.73 7.09 -2.42
N LEU A 15 3.29 6.66 -3.60
CA LEU A 15 4.05 6.57 -4.84
C LEU A 15 3.42 7.52 -5.88
N PRO A 16 3.97 8.74 -6.06
CA PRO A 16 3.42 9.73 -6.98
C PRO A 16 3.30 9.22 -8.41
N GLU A 17 4.26 8.43 -8.87
CA GLU A 17 4.40 7.95 -10.26
C GLU A 17 3.22 7.09 -10.70
N VAL A 18 2.57 6.40 -9.76
CA VAL A 18 1.40 5.55 -10.00
C VAL A 18 0.15 6.07 -9.30
N ASN A 19 0.20 7.29 -8.77
CA ASN A 19 -0.89 7.93 -8.05
C ASN A 19 -1.48 7.03 -6.95
N GLY A 20 -0.62 6.26 -6.28
CA GLY A 20 -1.02 5.15 -5.43
C GLY A 20 -0.25 5.09 -4.12
N ILE A 21 -0.60 4.11 -3.29
CA ILE A 21 0.01 3.82 -2.00
C ILE A 21 0.41 2.35 -2.00
N MET A 22 1.68 2.08 -1.71
CA MET A 22 2.16 0.74 -1.40
C MET A 22 2.18 0.52 0.11
N VAL A 23 1.99 -0.72 0.55
CA VAL A 23 2.17 -1.12 1.95
C VAL A 23 3.16 -2.26 2.02
N VAL A 24 4.12 -2.20 2.95
CA VAL A 24 5.10 -3.28 3.18
C VAL A 24 5.16 -3.62 4.67
N ASN A 25 5.14 -4.91 5.00
CA ASN A 25 5.23 -5.41 6.39
C ASN A 25 6.68 -5.68 6.81
N ARG A 26 6.92 -5.68 8.13
CA ARG A 26 8.25 -5.90 8.72
C ARG A 26 8.89 -7.23 8.32
N GLU A 27 8.09 -8.27 8.08
CA GLU A 27 8.60 -9.60 7.72
C GLU A 27 9.08 -9.70 6.26
N PHE A 28 8.70 -8.76 5.39
CA PHE A 28 9.11 -8.77 3.99
C PHE A 28 10.58 -8.33 3.86
N LYS A 29 11.42 -9.21 3.32
CA LYS A 29 12.88 -9.00 3.17
C LYS A 29 13.30 -8.50 1.79
N GLY A 30 12.37 -8.40 0.85
CA GLY A 30 12.65 -7.98 -0.52
C GLY A 30 12.77 -6.46 -0.67
N VAL A 31 13.12 -6.05 -1.89
CA VAL A 31 13.02 -4.66 -2.33
C VAL A 31 11.59 -4.40 -2.81
N THR A 32 11.06 -3.24 -2.48
CA THR A 32 9.73 -2.81 -2.90
C THR A 32 9.82 -1.95 -4.15
N PRO A 33 8.70 -1.65 -4.85
CA PRO A 33 8.71 -0.76 -6.02
C PRO A 33 9.30 0.64 -5.76
N SER A 34 9.38 1.08 -4.49
CA SER A 34 10.08 2.32 -4.10
C SER A 34 11.62 2.25 -4.19
N GLY A 35 12.18 1.09 -4.55
CA GLY A 35 13.63 0.85 -4.54
C GLY A 35 14.21 0.62 -3.14
N MET A 36 13.37 0.62 -2.10
CA MET A 36 13.80 0.46 -0.70
C MET A 36 13.24 -0.81 -0.06
N THR A 37 13.99 -1.34 0.91
CA THR A 37 13.51 -2.40 1.81
C THR A 37 12.69 -1.83 2.97
N PHE A 38 11.94 -2.67 3.70
CA PHE A 38 11.26 -2.24 4.92
C PHE A 38 12.21 -1.57 5.92
N SER A 39 13.40 -2.12 6.14
CA SER A 39 14.37 -1.58 7.11
C SER A 39 14.84 -0.18 6.73
N THR A 40 15.07 0.07 5.44
CA THR A 40 15.44 1.39 4.93
C THR A 40 14.30 2.39 5.15
N LEU A 41 13.07 2.03 4.77
CA LEU A 41 11.87 2.85 4.97
C LEU A 41 11.61 3.15 6.45
N ALA A 42 11.77 2.15 7.31
CA ALA A 42 11.60 2.28 8.75
C ALA A 42 12.62 3.28 9.35
N GLY A 43 13.84 3.31 8.83
CA GLY A 43 14.85 4.31 9.19
C GLY A 43 14.45 5.74 8.82
N THR A 44 13.74 5.92 7.70
CA THR A 44 13.26 7.23 7.23
C THR A 44 12.10 7.80 8.08
N ILE A 45 11.24 6.93 8.61
CA ILE A 45 10.02 7.34 9.36
C ILE A 45 10.15 7.17 10.88
N GLY A 46 11.24 6.55 11.33
CA GLY A 46 11.51 6.34 12.75
C GLY A 46 11.80 7.64 13.49
N GLY A 47 11.69 7.61 14.83
CA GLY A 47 12.07 8.75 15.68
C GLY A 47 10.96 9.78 15.93
N GLY A 48 9.70 9.46 15.63
CA GLY A 48 8.56 10.30 16.00
C GLY A 48 8.33 11.53 15.10
N ALA A 49 9.11 11.69 14.04
CA ALA A 49 8.90 12.74 13.04
C ALA A 49 7.69 12.42 12.14
N GLN A 50 7.01 13.47 11.67
CA GLN A 50 5.98 13.37 10.65
C GLN A 50 6.63 13.46 9.27
N THR A 51 6.60 12.38 8.50
CA THR A 51 7.10 12.37 7.12
C THR A 51 5.92 12.36 6.16
N PRO A 52 5.65 13.45 5.40
CA PRO A 52 4.58 13.48 4.41
C PRO A 52 4.70 12.33 3.41
N GLY A 53 3.58 11.69 3.07
CA GLY A 53 3.55 10.52 2.18
C GLY A 53 3.91 9.20 2.85
N PHE A 54 4.24 9.18 4.14
CA PHE A 54 4.52 7.96 4.89
C PHE A 54 3.58 7.81 6.08
N ALA A 55 3.22 6.56 6.39
CA ALA A 55 2.51 6.21 7.62
C ALA A 55 2.93 4.83 8.14
N GLY A 56 3.34 4.76 9.41
CA GLY A 56 3.42 3.48 10.13
C GLY A 56 2.02 3.02 10.53
N ILE A 57 1.64 1.79 10.18
CA ILE A 57 0.30 1.24 10.40
C ILE A 57 0.36 -0.20 10.95
N SER A 58 -0.77 -0.67 11.52
CA SER A 58 -0.98 -2.10 11.74
C SER A 58 -1.50 -2.78 10.46
N LYS A 59 -1.28 -4.10 10.32
CA LYS A 59 -1.82 -4.88 9.18
C LYS A 59 -3.34 -4.78 9.11
N ASN A 60 -4.01 -4.88 10.26
CA ASN A 60 -5.47 -4.82 10.35
C ASN A 60 -6.04 -3.45 9.95
N TYR A 61 -5.26 -2.37 9.96
CA TYR A 61 -5.74 -1.06 9.53
C TYR A 61 -6.12 -1.03 8.05
N ILE A 62 -5.54 -1.90 7.20
CA ILE A 62 -5.92 -2.06 5.78
C ILE A 62 -7.40 -2.44 5.64
N LEU A 63 -7.96 -3.18 6.62
CA LEU A 63 -9.36 -3.61 6.62
C LEU A 63 -10.32 -2.51 7.11
N SER A 64 -9.79 -1.41 7.63
CA SER A 64 -10.61 -0.32 8.18
C SER A 64 -11.36 0.42 7.08
N ASP A 65 -12.59 0.82 7.35
CA ASP A 65 -13.32 1.79 6.53
C ASP A 65 -12.56 3.11 6.42
N ARG A 66 -11.77 3.46 7.45
CA ARG A 66 -10.96 4.68 7.56
C ARG A 66 -9.55 4.58 7.01
N PHE A 67 -9.17 3.43 6.44
CA PHE A 67 -7.84 3.24 5.85
C PHE A 67 -7.52 4.40 4.92
N LEU A 68 -6.55 5.25 5.29
CA LEU A 68 -6.03 6.40 4.55
C LEU A 68 -7.08 7.22 3.75
N GLN A 69 -8.27 7.42 4.33
CA GLN A 69 -9.39 8.10 3.65
C GLN A 69 -9.03 9.50 3.13
N GLY A 70 -8.16 10.23 3.84
CA GLY A 70 -7.68 11.54 3.43
C GLY A 70 -6.92 11.52 2.09
N ASP A 71 -6.33 10.37 1.74
CA ASP A 71 -5.53 10.18 0.54
C ASP A 71 -6.31 9.45 -0.57
N GLY A 72 -7.58 9.11 -0.34
CA GLY A 72 -8.42 8.36 -1.29
C GLY A 72 -8.65 6.89 -0.90
N GLY A 73 -8.16 6.48 0.26
CA GLY A 73 -8.49 5.22 0.89
C GLY A 73 -8.02 3.96 0.17
N ILE A 74 -8.75 2.86 0.34
CA ILE A 74 -8.32 1.53 -0.14
C ILE A 74 -8.15 1.46 -1.67
N GLU A 75 -8.85 2.31 -2.43
CA GLU A 75 -8.72 2.43 -3.89
C GLU A 75 -7.33 2.90 -4.34
N ARG A 76 -6.55 3.48 -3.42
CA ARG A 76 -5.15 3.85 -3.64
C ARG A 76 -4.17 2.72 -3.39
N LEU A 77 -4.57 1.63 -2.75
CA LEU A 77 -3.64 0.54 -2.46
C LEU A 77 -3.26 -0.14 -3.77
N VAL A 78 -2.00 0.01 -4.20
CA VAL A 78 -1.52 -0.50 -5.50
C VAL A 78 -0.56 -1.67 -5.36
N TRP A 79 0.07 -1.84 -4.20
CA TRP A 79 1.05 -2.89 -3.96
C TRP A 79 1.05 -3.35 -2.51
N LEU A 80 1.06 -4.67 -2.31
CA LEU A 80 1.09 -5.32 -1.01
C LEU A 80 1.82 -6.67 -1.14
N PRO A 81 2.70 -7.08 -0.20
CA PRO A 81 3.36 -8.38 -0.29
C PRO A 81 2.36 -9.52 -0.37
N ALA A 82 2.65 -10.55 -1.17
CA ALA A 82 1.76 -11.68 -1.41
C ALA A 82 1.34 -12.36 -0.10
N GLN A 83 2.27 -12.50 0.85
CA GLN A 83 1.97 -13.03 2.19
C GLN A 83 0.87 -12.23 2.91
N VAL A 84 0.90 -10.90 2.84
CA VAL A 84 -0.11 -10.05 3.50
C VAL A 84 -1.42 -10.06 2.71
N LYS A 85 -1.37 -10.14 1.37
CA LYS A 85 -2.57 -10.36 0.55
C LYS A 85 -3.28 -11.65 0.97
N ASP A 86 -2.55 -12.75 1.10
CA ASP A 86 -3.09 -14.05 1.49
C ASP A 86 -3.67 -14.03 2.92
N GLU A 87 -2.96 -13.43 3.87
CA GLU A 87 -3.40 -13.27 5.26
C GLU A 87 -4.73 -12.49 5.35
N LEU A 88 -4.87 -11.42 4.56
CA LEU A 88 -6.03 -10.54 4.61
C LEU A 88 -7.18 -10.98 3.70
N LYS A 89 -6.93 -11.84 2.70
CA LYS A 89 -7.88 -12.17 1.61
C LYS A 89 -9.28 -12.50 2.11
N ALA A 90 -9.41 -13.41 3.07
CA ALA A 90 -10.68 -13.88 3.59
C ALA A 90 -11.53 -12.76 4.25
N ARG A 91 -10.89 -11.67 4.69
CA ARG A 91 -11.52 -10.52 5.36
C ARG A 91 -11.65 -9.32 4.43
N LEU A 92 -10.65 -9.06 3.59
CA LEU A 92 -10.60 -7.91 2.71
C LEU A 92 -11.56 -8.05 1.53
N VAL A 93 -11.63 -9.23 0.89
CA VAL A 93 -12.50 -9.44 -0.29
C VAL A 93 -13.97 -9.14 0.03
N PRO A 94 -14.59 -9.67 1.11
CA PRO A 94 -15.97 -9.32 1.47
C PRO A 94 -16.18 -7.81 1.70
N ILE A 95 -15.21 -7.12 2.31
CA ILE A 95 -15.27 -5.67 2.56
C ILE A 95 -15.25 -4.90 1.23
N LEU A 96 -14.40 -5.33 0.28
CA LEU A 96 -14.33 -4.73 -1.05
C LEU A 96 -15.62 -4.94 -1.83
N ILE A 97 -16.22 -6.14 -1.76
CA ILE A 97 -17.52 -6.44 -2.38
C ILE A 97 -18.61 -5.51 -1.82
N GLN A 98 -18.68 -5.34 -0.49
CA GLN A 98 -19.64 -4.44 0.14
C GLN A 98 -19.47 -2.98 -0.28
N LYS A 99 -18.25 -2.58 -0.65
CA LYS A 99 -17.92 -1.24 -1.16
C LYS A 99 -18.10 -1.09 -2.68
N GLY A 100 -18.48 -2.14 -3.39
CA GLY A 100 -18.57 -2.14 -4.87
C GLY A 100 -17.21 -2.21 -5.58
N LEU A 101 -16.15 -2.59 -4.88
CA LEU A 101 -14.76 -2.69 -5.37
C LEU A 101 -14.35 -4.16 -5.59
N THR A 102 -15.26 -4.96 -6.14
CA THR A 102 -15.17 -6.43 -6.28
C THR A 102 -13.87 -6.95 -6.88
N ASP A 103 -13.30 -6.20 -7.83
CA ASP A 103 -12.11 -6.56 -8.60
C ASP A 103 -10.81 -5.95 -8.05
N LEU A 104 -10.89 -5.05 -7.06
CA LEU A 104 -9.73 -4.32 -6.58
C LEU A 104 -8.65 -5.24 -6.00
N PHE A 105 -9.05 -6.32 -5.31
CA PHE A 105 -8.08 -7.25 -4.70
C PHE A 105 -7.10 -7.85 -5.71
N ASP A 106 -7.61 -8.25 -6.88
CA ASP A 106 -6.81 -8.85 -7.96
C ASP A 106 -5.99 -7.80 -8.73
N LYS A 107 -6.34 -6.52 -8.57
CA LYS A 107 -5.64 -5.38 -9.18
C LYS A 107 -4.50 -4.86 -8.31
N ILE A 108 -4.37 -5.30 -7.05
CA ILE A 108 -3.25 -4.96 -6.19
C ILE A 108 -2.04 -5.82 -6.57
N ALA A 109 -0.93 -5.20 -6.97
CA ALA A 109 0.30 -5.90 -7.29
C ALA A 109 0.98 -6.47 -6.02
N ASP A 110 1.92 -7.37 -6.24
CA ASP A 110 2.83 -7.91 -5.23
C ASP A 110 4.21 -8.18 -5.84
N GLU A 111 5.13 -8.72 -5.06
CA GLU A 111 6.50 -9.02 -5.48
C GLU A 111 6.60 -10.06 -6.62
N THR A 112 5.53 -10.80 -6.92
CA THR A 112 5.50 -11.76 -8.04
C THR A 112 5.11 -11.11 -9.36
N ASN A 113 4.54 -9.90 -9.33
CA ASN A 113 4.10 -9.18 -10.52
C ASN A 113 4.88 -7.88 -10.76
N ALA A 114 5.35 -7.22 -9.70
CA ALA A 114 6.09 -5.97 -9.79
C ALA A 114 7.04 -5.79 -8.60
N THR A 115 8.33 -5.65 -8.90
CA THR A 115 9.40 -5.36 -7.94
C THR A 115 9.98 -3.96 -8.11
N THR A 116 9.72 -3.33 -9.26
CA THR A 116 10.17 -1.96 -9.60
C THR A 116 8.98 -1.05 -9.87
N ILE A 117 9.19 0.27 -9.87
CA ILE A 117 8.15 1.26 -10.17
C ILE A 117 7.67 1.15 -11.62
N GLU A 118 8.58 0.80 -12.55
CA GLU A 118 8.28 0.59 -13.95
C GLU A 118 7.38 -0.64 -14.16
N GLU A 119 7.73 -1.77 -13.54
CA GLU A 119 6.90 -2.99 -13.57
C GLU A 119 5.52 -2.73 -12.94
N LEU A 120 5.49 -2.00 -11.82
CA LEU A 120 4.24 -1.64 -11.15
C LEU A 120 3.37 -0.79 -12.07
N THR A 121 3.94 0.21 -12.73
CA THR A 121 3.22 1.07 -13.69
C THR A 121 2.58 0.25 -14.80
N VAL A 122 3.36 -0.66 -15.43
CA VAL A 122 2.87 -1.54 -16.50
C VAL A 122 1.75 -2.45 -16.00
N PHE A 123 1.91 -3.04 -14.81
CA PHE A 123 0.88 -3.89 -14.21
C PHE A 123 -0.42 -3.13 -13.97
N LEU A 124 -0.35 -1.95 -13.33
CA LEU A 124 -1.53 -1.15 -12.99
C LEU A 124 -2.30 -0.67 -14.23
N GLN A 125 -1.58 -0.31 -15.29
CA GLN A 125 -2.19 0.03 -16.58
C GLN A 125 -2.90 -1.18 -17.20
N LYS A 126 -2.26 -2.34 -17.23
CA LYS A 126 -2.82 -3.58 -17.79
C LYS A 126 -4.12 -3.97 -17.09
N VAL A 127 -4.19 -3.82 -15.78
CA VAL A 127 -5.38 -4.18 -14.99
C VAL A 127 -6.38 -3.04 -14.85
N ASN A 128 -6.11 -1.87 -15.43
CA ASN A 128 -6.91 -0.65 -15.26
C ASN A 128 -7.20 -0.37 -13.77
N HIS A 129 -6.14 -0.18 -12.99
CA HIS A 129 -6.26 0.11 -11.56
C HIS A 129 -6.95 1.47 -11.33
N PRO A 130 -7.94 1.57 -10.42
CA PRO A 130 -8.70 2.82 -10.21
C PRO A 130 -7.83 4.01 -9.82
N ALA A 131 -6.76 3.79 -9.03
CA ALA A 131 -5.81 4.84 -8.64
C ALA A 131 -5.29 5.71 -9.81
N LEU A 132 -5.12 5.15 -11.01
CA LEU A 132 -4.62 5.87 -12.18
C LEU A 132 -5.59 6.95 -12.70
N ALA A 133 -6.89 6.82 -12.41
CA ALA A 133 -7.93 7.75 -12.86
C ALA A 133 -8.39 8.73 -11.76
N MET A 134 -7.91 8.55 -10.53
CA MET A 134 -8.24 9.42 -9.40
C MET A 134 -7.48 10.75 -9.49
N LYS A 135 -7.92 11.76 -8.73
CA LYS A 135 -7.21 13.05 -8.63
C LYS A 135 -5.74 12.84 -8.26
N PRO A 136 -4.79 13.64 -8.77
CA PRO A 136 -3.38 13.54 -8.34
C PRO A 136 -3.24 13.69 -6.82
N LEU A 137 -2.35 12.89 -6.22
CA LEU A 137 -1.98 12.98 -4.79
C LEU A 137 -1.09 14.20 -4.48
N VAL A 138 -0.51 14.82 -5.52
CA VAL A 138 0.35 16.02 -5.49
C VAL A 138 0.04 16.93 -6.67
#